data_AF-A0AAV2RHR1-F1
#
_entry.id   AF-A0AAV2RHR1-F1
#
_cell.length_a   1.000
_cell.length_b   1.000
_cell.length_c   1.000
_cell.angle_alpha   90.00
_cell.angle_beta   90.00
_cell.angle_gamma   90.00
#
_symmetry.space_group_name_H-M   'P 1'
#
loop_
_entity.id
_entity.type
_entity.pdbx_description
1 polymer ?
#
loop_
_entity_poly.entity_id
_entity_poly.type
_entity_poly.pdbx_seq_one_letter_code
_entity_poly.pdbx_strand_id
1 'polypeptide(L)'
;MPRMNTTGVGAGRAGTSSGSGSVKWRDVHQRVRELRRTFLHLSVKTPTDVTFRKIGSSLLRCYFLLSPGQGRESTLFYADINLEANWGSRIVYQEVLDSGHSFLWRRTSREEQLLSERRRISTWGITNYELHAPSGTLVFPASSTIFQCMHPERPTGAVTPRELPSCQVRLNPQICPANPSLIAFAARNDIYLYHPNCGK
;
A
#
# COMPACT_ATOMS: atom_id res chain seq x y z
N MET A 1 -87.49 13.17 8.30
CA MET A 1 -86.23 13.83 8.75
C MET A 1 -85.14 12.76 8.77
N PRO A 2 -83.92 13.01 8.30
CA PRO A 2 -83.56 13.07 6.87
C PRO A 2 -82.45 12.08 6.45
N ARG A 3 -82.36 11.86 5.13
CA ARG A 3 -81.22 11.29 4.40
C ARG A 3 -79.94 12.10 4.67
N MET A 4 -78.82 11.42 4.90
CA MET A 4 -77.49 12.02 4.82
C MET A 4 -76.77 11.55 3.55
N ASN A 5 -76.52 12.51 2.66
CA ASN A 5 -75.50 12.44 1.61
C ASN A 5 -74.13 12.57 2.27
N THR A 6 -73.17 11.71 1.91
CA THR A 6 -71.75 12.04 2.00
C THR A 6 -71.07 11.73 0.67
N THR A 7 -70.79 12.82 -0.01
CA THR A 7 -69.92 12.98 -1.18
C THR A 7 -68.55 12.35 -0.94
N GLY A 8 -68.03 11.71 -1.99
CA GLY A 8 -66.72 11.09 -2.00
C GLY A 8 -65.58 12.06 -1.73
N VAL A 9 -64.57 11.56 -1.02
CA VAL A 9 -63.23 12.13 -0.98
C VAL A 9 -62.29 11.03 -1.45
N GLY A 10 -62.04 11.01 -2.75
CA GLY A 10 -60.90 10.30 -3.32
C GLY A 10 -59.63 10.99 -2.83
N ALA A 11 -59.00 10.43 -1.80
CA ALA A 11 -57.64 10.80 -1.41
C ALA A 11 -56.69 10.26 -2.48
N GLY A 12 -56.54 11.02 -3.57
CA GLY A 12 -55.45 10.85 -4.50
C GLY A 12 -54.14 11.12 -3.77
N ARG A 13 -53.45 10.06 -3.35
CA ARG A 13 -52.01 10.13 -3.06
C ARG A 13 -51.36 10.66 -4.33
N ALA A 14 -50.92 11.90 -4.30
CA ALA A 14 -49.98 12.43 -5.25
C ALA A 14 -48.75 11.52 -5.22
N GLY A 15 -48.68 10.59 -6.17
CA GLY A 15 -47.44 9.94 -6.51
C GLY A 15 -46.47 11.05 -6.86
N THR A 16 -45.47 11.26 -6.01
CA THR A 16 -44.30 12.04 -6.35
C THR A 16 -43.74 11.43 -7.61
N SER A 17 -44.05 12.04 -8.75
CA SER A 17 -43.37 11.79 -9.99
C SER A 17 -41.91 12.11 -9.71
N SER A 18 -41.09 11.06 -9.63
CA SER A 18 -39.64 11.15 -9.66
C SER A 18 -39.26 11.67 -11.03
N GLY A 19 -39.44 12.98 -11.23
CA GLY A 19 -38.98 13.69 -12.40
C GLY A 19 -37.48 13.54 -12.43
N SER A 20 -36.99 12.58 -13.22
CA SER A 20 -35.60 12.46 -13.60
C SER A 20 -35.31 13.62 -14.56
N GLY A 21 -35.33 14.85 -14.04
CA GLY A 21 -34.83 16.00 -14.76
C GLY A 21 -33.38 15.72 -15.13
N SER A 22 -33.03 15.91 -16.40
CA SER A 22 -31.68 15.67 -16.89
C SER A 22 -30.68 16.50 -16.06
N VAL A 23 -29.93 15.85 -15.18
CA VAL A 23 -28.93 16.52 -14.34
C VAL A 23 -27.80 16.99 -15.26
N LYS A 24 -27.39 18.26 -15.15
CA LYS A 24 -26.27 18.77 -15.96
C LYS A 24 -24.99 18.05 -15.55
N TRP A 25 -24.14 17.72 -16.52
CA TRP A 25 -22.85 17.06 -16.27
C TRP A 25 -22.02 17.76 -15.18
N ARG A 26 -22.02 19.10 -15.17
CA ARG A 26 -21.33 19.90 -14.16
C ARG A 26 -21.79 19.57 -12.74
N ASP A 27 -23.09 19.39 -12.54
CA ASP A 27 -23.68 19.13 -11.23
C ASP A 27 -23.37 17.70 -10.77
N VAL A 28 -23.40 16.73 -11.71
CA VAL A 28 -22.96 15.34 -11.44
C VAL A 28 -21.48 15.32 -11.06
N HIS A 29 -20.63 15.97 -11.84
CA HIS A 29 -19.19 16.03 -11.61
C HIS A 29 -18.85 16.66 -10.25
N GLN A 30 -19.51 17.76 -9.89
CA GLN A 30 -19.32 18.42 -8.61
C GLN A 30 -19.74 17.52 -7.44
N ARG A 31 -20.91 16.88 -7.52
CA ARG A 31 -21.38 15.93 -6.50
C ARG A 31 -20.40 14.77 -6.31
N VAL A 32 -19.91 14.17 -7.40
CA VAL A 32 -18.91 13.08 -7.33
C VAL A 32 -17.61 13.56 -6.71
N ARG A 33 -17.16 14.78 -7.02
CA ARG A 33 -15.94 15.37 -6.45
C ARG A 33 -16.06 15.59 -4.95
N GLU A 34 -17.19 16.10 -4.47
CA GLU A 34 -17.48 16.31 -3.06
C GLU A 34 -17.56 14.98 -2.31
N LEU A 35 -18.30 14.01 -2.85
CA LEU A 35 -18.34 12.65 -2.31
C LEU A 35 -16.93 12.07 -2.19
N ARG A 36 -16.14 12.08 -3.27
CA ARG A 36 -14.76 11.59 -3.22
C ARG A 36 -13.98 12.27 -2.09
N ARG A 37 -14.02 13.59 -1.97
CA ARG A 37 -13.33 14.32 -0.88
C ARG A 37 -13.74 13.83 0.52
N THR A 38 -15.02 13.62 0.76
CA THR A 38 -15.52 13.11 2.04
C THR A 38 -15.05 11.67 2.30
N PHE A 39 -15.03 10.82 1.27
CA PHE A 39 -14.71 9.40 1.38
C PHE A 39 -13.21 9.08 1.21
N LEU A 40 -12.35 10.03 0.83
CA LEU A 40 -10.91 9.82 0.66
C LEU A 40 -10.26 9.27 1.93
N HIS A 41 -10.69 9.72 3.11
CA HIS A 41 -10.18 9.24 4.39
C HIS A 41 -10.62 7.82 4.73
N LEU A 42 -11.72 7.34 4.17
CA LEU A 42 -12.19 5.97 4.35
C LEU A 42 -11.44 4.98 3.44
N SER A 43 -10.71 5.49 2.44
CA SER A 43 -9.81 4.69 1.59
C SER A 43 -8.47 4.41 2.27
N VAL A 44 -8.46 4.11 3.57
CA VAL A 44 -7.26 3.58 4.23
C VAL A 44 -7.03 2.18 3.67
N LYS A 45 -5.91 1.97 3.00
CA LYS A 45 -5.58 0.65 2.45
C LYS A 45 -5.19 -0.29 3.59
N THR A 46 -5.77 -1.49 3.57
CA THR A 46 -5.43 -2.60 4.46
C THR A 46 -3.94 -2.92 4.34
N PRO A 47 -3.24 -3.28 5.45
CA PRO A 47 -1.88 -3.80 5.38
C PRO A 47 -1.76 -4.91 4.34
N THR A 48 -0.74 -4.83 3.48
CA THR A 48 -0.43 -5.87 2.48
C THR A 48 0.98 -6.39 2.66
N ASP A 49 1.27 -7.53 2.02
CA ASP A 49 2.60 -8.15 1.99
C ASP A 49 3.17 -8.38 3.41
N VAL A 50 2.41 -9.08 4.25
CA VAL A 50 2.74 -9.24 5.66
C VAL A 50 3.81 -10.33 5.84
N THR A 51 4.92 -10.01 6.50
CA THR A 51 5.96 -10.98 6.87
C THR A 51 6.32 -10.87 8.35
N PHE A 52 6.86 -11.94 8.92
CA PHE A 52 7.20 -11.99 10.34
C PHE A 52 8.67 -12.35 10.56
N ARG A 53 9.28 -11.70 11.53
CA ARG A 53 10.63 -11.99 12.03
C ARG A 53 10.59 -12.16 13.54
N LYS A 54 11.10 -13.27 14.05
CA LYS A 54 11.28 -13.47 15.49
C LYS A 54 12.50 -12.68 15.95
N ILE A 55 12.33 -11.87 17.01
CA ILE A 55 13.39 -11.07 17.64
C ILE A 55 13.56 -11.60 19.07
N GLY A 56 14.63 -12.35 19.34
CA GLY A 56 14.79 -13.01 20.64
C GLY A 56 13.71 -14.07 20.93
N SER A 57 13.31 -14.24 22.20
CA SER A 57 12.41 -15.32 22.63
C SER A 57 10.92 -14.98 22.53
N SER A 58 10.53 -13.78 22.96
CA SER A 58 9.13 -13.38 23.17
C SER A 58 8.62 -12.27 22.24
N LEU A 59 9.45 -11.76 21.32
CA LEU A 59 9.08 -10.68 20.43
C LEU A 59 8.96 -11.16 18.99
N LEU A 60 7.82 -10.88 18.36
CA LEU A 60 7.57 -11.10 16.95
C LEU A 60 7.40 -9.76 16.25
N ARG A 61 8.29 -9.44 15.31
CA ARG A 61 8.18 -8.25 14.49
C ARG A 61 7.42 -8.58 13.21
N CYS A 62 6.31 -7.87 13.00
CA CYS A 62 5.49 -7.93 11.81
C CYS A 62 5.90 -6.80 10.86
N TYR A 63 6.28 -7.11 9.63
CA TYR A 63 6.52 -6.13 8.57
C TYR A 63 5.37 -6.16 7.58
N PHE A 64 5.00 -5.01 7.04
CA PHE A 64 3.91 -4.90 6.09
C PHE A 64 3.97 -3.58 5.32
N LEU A 65 3.30 -3.53 4.18
CA LEU A 65 3.12 -2.32 3.40
C LEU A 65 1.82 -1.62 3.79
N LEU A 66 1.90 -0.30 3.96
CA LEU A 66 0.73 0.56 4.09
C LEU A 66 0.88 1.77 3.20
N SER A 67 -0.24 2.23 2.64
CA SER A 67 -0.36 3.59 2.11
C SER A 67 -0.93 4.47 3.22
N PRO A 68 -0.11 5.32 3.88
CA PRO A 68 -0.65 6.34 4.76
C PRO A 68 -1.60 7.19 3.91
N GLY A 69 -2.78 7.53 4.43
CA GLY A 69 -3.76 8.33 3.67
C GLY A 69 -3.19 9.67 3.17
N GLN A 70 -4.01 10.46 2.46
CA GLN A 70 -3.63 11.78 1.91
C GLN A 70 -2.72 11.76 0.67
N GLY A 71 -2.77 10.69 -0.14
CA GLY A 71 -1.98 10.62 -1.38
C GLY A 71 -0.49 10.37 -1.15
N ARG A 72 -0.10 9.91 0.05
CA ARG A 72 1.23 9.35 0.29
C ARG A 72 1.38 7.99 -0.40
N GLU A 73 2.62 7.67 -0.73
CA GLU A 73 3.02 6.39 -1.29
C GLU A 73 2.84 5.24 -0.29
N SER A 74 2.61 4.05 -0.84
CA SER A 74 2.81 2.81 -0.11
C SER A 74 4.27 2.70 0.32
N THR A 75 4.49 2.52 1.62
CA THR A 75 5.82 2.35 2.22
C THR A 75 5.81 1.23 3.24
N LEU A 76 7.00 0.86 3.72
CA LEU A 76 7.20 -0.25 4.62
C LEU A 76 7.05 0.19 6.09
N PHE A 77 6.25 -0.56 6.82
CA PHE A 77 6.02 -0.40 8.24
C PHE A 77 6.39 -1.66 8.98
N TYR A 78 6.64 -1.52 10.27
CA TYR A 78 6.76 -2.64 11.19
C TYR A 78 5.95 -2.41 12.45
N ALA A 79 5.55 -3.51 13.10
CA ALA A 79 4.95 -3.50 14.42
C ALA A 79 5.53 -4.64 15.26
N ASP A 80 5.83 -4.34 16.52
CA ASP A 80 6.34 -5.31 17.46
C ASP A 80 5.19 -5.92 18.27
N ILE A 81 5.09 -7.24 18.22
CA ILE A 81 4.07 -8.03 18.89
C ILE A 81 4.76 -8.83 19.99
N ASN A 82 4.45 -8.47 21.24
CA ASN A 82 4.90 -9.24 22.39
C ASN A 82 4.00 -10.48 22.55
N LEU A 83 4.58 -11.67 22.44
CA LEU A 83 3.87 -12.95 22.49
C LEU A 83 3.33 -13.25 23.89
N GLU A 84 3.90 -12.64 24.92
CA GLU A 84 3.49 -12.80 26.33
C GLU A 84 2.50 -11.71 26.78
N ALA A 85 2.08 -10.82 25.88
CA ALA A 85 1.20 -9.71 26.24
C ALA A 85 -0.26 -10.16 26.44
N ASN A 86 -0.97 -9.41 27.29
CA ASN A 86 -2.40 -9.61 27.52
C ASN A 86 -3.22 -9.35 26.25
N TRP A 87 -4.33 -10.09 26.12
CA TRP A 87 -5.29 -9.90 25.05
C TRP A 87 -5.84 -8.46 25.05
N GLY A 88 -5.92 -7.85 23.87
CA GLY A 88 -6.37 -6.45 23.72
C GLY A 88 -5.26 -5.39 23.78
N SER A 89 -3.99 -5.80 23.90
CA SER A 89 -2.86 -4.87 23.79
C SER A 89 -2.87 -4.16 22.43
N ARG A 90 -2.77 -2.83 22.43
CA ARG A 90 -2.76 -2.03 21.20
C ARG A 90 -1.44 -2.22 20.47
N ILE A 91 -1.51 -2.65 19.20
CA ILE A 91 -0.36 -2.71 18.31
C ILE A 91 -0.02 -1.31 17.83
N VAL A 92 1.22 -0.89 18.06
CA VAL A 92 1.79 0.36 17.54
C VAL A 92 2.71 0.01 16.39
N TYR A 93 2.55 0.71 15.26
CA TYR A 93 3.39 0.53 14.07
C TYR A 93 4.18 1.80 13.77
N GLN A 94 5.35 1.62 13.16
CA GLN A 94 6.27 2.69 12.78
C GLN A 94 6.79 2.47 11.36
N GLU A 95 7.15 3.55 10.68
CA GLU A 95 7.79 3.49 9.37
C GLU A 95 9.19 2.86 9.51
N VAL A 96 9.51 1.90 8.66
CA VAL A 96 10.86 1.34 8.57
C VAL A 96 11.80 2.32 7.87
N LEU A 97 11.29 3.05 6.89
CA LEU A 97 12.07 3.89 5.99
C LEU A 97 11.90 5.36 6.33
N ASP A 98 12.97 6.13 6.15
CA ASP A 98 12.89 7.58 6.30
C ASP A 98 12.06 8.20 5.16
N SER A 99 11.09 9.05 5.54
CA SER A 99 10.16 9.77 4.65
C SER A 99 10.88 10.71 3.66
N GLY A 100 12.19 10.96 3.83
CA GLY A 100 13.00 11.77 2.91
C GLY A 100 13.15 11.21 1.50
N HIS A 101 12.88 9.92 1.29
CA HIS A 101 12.93 9.27 -0.03
C HIS A 101 11.55 9.27 -0.69
N SER A 102 11.23 10.36 -1.40
CA SER A 102 10.06 10.35 -2.26
C SER A 102 10.37 9.58 -3.54
N PHE A 103 9.81 8.36 -3.66
CA PHE A 103 9.93 7.53 -4.86
C PHE A 103 9.07 8.08 -6.03
N LEU A 104 8.16 9.02 -5.72
CA LEU A 104 7.15 9.65 -6.58
C LEU A 104 7.68 10.36 -7.82
N TRP A 105 8.93 10.84 -7.80
CA TRP A 105 9.42 11.70 -8.88
C TRP A 105 9.92 10.91 -10.08
N ARG A 106 10.08 9.59 -9.95
CA ARG A 106 10.49 8.75 -11.07
C ARG A 106 9.26 8.17 -11.76
N ARG A 107 9.17 8.40 -13.07
CA ARG A 107 8.14 7.79 -13.92
C ARG A 107 8.22 6.28 -13.78
N THR A 108 7.09 5.64 -13.54
CA THR A 108 7.00 4.18 -13.59
C THR A 108 7.31 3.70 -15.00
N SER A 109 8.15 2.68 -15.10
CA SER A 109 8.47 2.04 -16.37
C SER A 109 7.27 1.28 -16.92
N ARG A 110 7.29 0.98 -18.23
CA ARG A 110 6.24 0.17 -18.87
C ARG A 110 6.16 -1.22 -18.22
N GLU A 111 7.31 -1.79 -17.90
CA GLU A 111 7.45 -3.10 -17.28
C GLU A 111 6.81 -3.13 -15.87
N GLU A 112 7.04 -2.09 -15.05
CA GLU A 112 6.41 -1.95 -13.72
C GLU A 112 4.89 -1.74 -13.81
N GLN A 113 4.43 -0.94 -14.79
CA GLN A 113 3.00 -0.71 -15.02
C GLN A 113 2.28 -2.00 -15.39
N LEU A 114 2.84 -2.77 -16.35
CA LEU A 114 2.28 -4.06 -16.76
C LEU A 114 2.29 -5.08 -15.62
N LEU A 115 3.33 -5.09 -14.78
CA LEU A 115 3.37 -5.95 -13.60
C LEU A 115 2.30 -5.57 -12.57
N SER A 116 2.08 -4.27 -12.37
CA SER A 116 1.08 -3.73 -11.44
C SER A 116 -0.34 -4.08 -11.90
N GLU A 117 -0.63 -3.95 -13.20
CA GLU A 117 -1.90 -4.39 -13.79
C GLU A 117 -2.13 -5.90 -13.57
N ARG A 118 -1.12 -6.74 -13.88
CA ARG A 118 -1.21 -8.20 -13.69
C ARG A 118 -1.46 -8.59 -12.23
N ARG A 119 -0.81 -7.89 -11.28
CA ARG A 119 -0.99 -8.13 -9.84
C ARG A 119 -2.18 -7.39 -9.24
N ARG A 120 -2.93 -6.62 -10.03
CA ARG A 120 -4.04 -5.75 -9.60
C ARG A 120 -3.64 -4.78 -8.48
N ILE A 121 -2.42 -4.25 -8.56
CA ILE A 121 -1.86 -3.30 -7.60
C ILE A 121 -2.25 -1.89 -8.04
N SER A 122 -3.04 -1.21 -7.21
CA SER A 122 -3.52 0.16 -7.43
C SER A 122 -2.81 1.19 -6.55
N THR A 123 -1.85 0.74 -5.74
CA THR A 123 -0.97 1.61 -4.92
C THR A 123 0.21 2.08 -5.73
N TRP A 124 0.67 3.28 -5.39
CA TRP A 124 1.93 3.85 -5.84
C TRP A 124 2.97 3.68 -4.72
N GLY A 125 4.26 3.68 -5.05
CA GLY A 125 5.34 3.43 -4.09
C GLY A 125 5.80 1.98 -4.05
N ILE A 126 6.16 1.50 -2.86
CA ILE A 126 6.61 0.12 -2.65
C ILE A 126 5.41 -0.82 -2.77
N THR A 127 5.47 -1.74 -3.72
CA THR A 127 4.38 -2.66 -4.05
C THR A 127 4.59 -4.08 -3.53
N ASN A 128 5.85 -4.45 -3.32
CA ASN A 128 6.27 -5.67 -2.65
C ASN A 128 7.65 -5.47 -2.03
N TYR A 129 8.03 -6.35 -1.13
CA TYR A 129 9.38 -6.43 -0.61
C TYR A 129 9.74 -7.87 -0.28
N GLU A 130 10.98 -8.06 0.12
CA GLU A 130 11.48 -9.33 0.59
C GLU A 130 12.29 -9.13 1.86
N LEU A 131 12.17 -10.11 2.76
CA LEU A 131 12.82 -10.12 4.05
C LEU A 131 13.69 -11.36 4.19
N HIS A 132 14.99 -11.14 4.41
CA HIS A 132 15.86 -12.18 4.94
C HIS A 132 15.81 -12.16 6.47
N ALA A 133 14.95 -12.99 7.05
CA ALA A 133 14.65 -12.99 8.49
C ALA A 133 15.89 -13.13 9.41
N PRO A 134 16.91 -13.96 9.11
CA PRO A 134 18.08 -14.08 9.97
C PRO A 134 18.91 -12.80 10.09
N SER A 135 19.12 -12.07 8.98
CA SER A 135 19.93 -10.83 8.99
C SER A 135 19.11 -9.57 9.23
N GLY A 136 17.79 -9.61 8.99
CA GLY A 136 16.95 -8.41 8.94
C GLY A 136 17.15 -7.57 7.69
N THR A 137 17.75 -8.14 6.64
CA THR A 137 17.90 -7.46 5.35
C THR A 137 16.56 -7.40 4.65
N LEU A 138 16.21 -6.21 4.20
CA LEU A 138 15.02 -5.92 3.41
C LEU A 138 15.44 -5.45 2.02
N VAL A 139 14.78 -5.97 1.00
CA VAL A 139 14.98 -5.58 -0.40
C VAL A 139 13.63 -5.30 -1.02
N PHE A 140 13.54 -4.20 -1.77
CA PHE A 140 12.29 -3.84 -2.43
C PHE A 140 12.56 -3.06 -3.72
N PRO A 141 11.74 -3.26 -4.76
CA PRO A 141 11.77 -2.42 -5.94
C PRO A 141 11.02 -1.11 -5.67
N ALA A 142 11.62 0.00 -6.06
CA ALA A 142 10.96 1.30 -6.13
C ALA A 142 11.61 2.15 -7.22
N SER A 143 10.83 3.01 -7.90
CA SER A 143 11.37 3.95 -8.89
C SER A 143 12.24 3.31 -9.99
N SER A 144 11.86 2.13 -10.50
CA SER A 144 12.60 1.34 -11.50
C SER A 144 13.99 0.85 -11.08
N THR A 145 14.30 0.90 -9.78
CA THR A 145 15.55 0.41 -9.20
C THR A 145 15.26 -0.49 -8.00
N ILE A 146 16.29 -1.10 -7.44
CA ILE A 146 16.20 -1.90 -6.22
C ILE A 146 16.83 -1.12 -5.09
N PHE A 147 16.13 -1.10 -3.95
CA PHE A 147 16.64 -0.58 -2.70
C PHE A 147 16.90 -1.71 -1.72
N GLN A 148 17.93 -1.54 -0.90
CA GLN A 148 18.30 -2.45 0.16
C GLN A 148 18.48 -1.68 1.47
N CYS A 149 17.97 -2.22 2.56
CA CYS A 149 18.31 -1.75 3.90
C CYS A 149 18.44 -2.92 4.88
N MET A 150 19.10 -2.68 6.01
CA MET A 150 19.19 -3.64 7.11
C MET A 150 18.40 -3.05 8.29
N HIS A 151 17.31 -3.71 8.67
CA HIS A 151 16.50 -3.26 9.80
C HIS A 151 16.99 -3.90 11.10
N PRO A 152 17.53 -3.11 12.04
CA PRO A 152 18.11 -3.63 13.28
C PRO A 152 17.03 -4.23 14.19
N GLU A 153 17.43 -5.13 15.08
CA GLU A 153 16.51 -5.71 16.07
C GLU A 153 15.93 -4.65 17.02
N ARG A 154 16.73 -3.63 17.36
CA ARG A 154 16.32 -2.48 18.16
C ARG A 154 16.48 -1.19 17.34
N PRO A 155 15.46 -0.80 16.56
CA PRO A 155 15.50 0.43 15.77
C PRO A 155 15.45 1.66 16.70
N THR A 156 16.36 2.60 16.48
CA THR A 156 16.38 3.92 17.14
C THR A 156 15.65 4.99 16.32
N GLY A 157 15.15 4.63 15.14
CA GLY A 157 14.50 5.51 14.19
C GLY A 157 14.36 4.85 12.83
N ALA A 158 13.90 5.63 11.85
CA ALA A 158 13.76 5.20 10.47
C ALA A 158 15.13 4.94 9.81
N VAL A 159 15.17 3.98 8.89
CA VAL A 159 16.38 3.56 8.18
C VAL A 159 16.41 4.17 6.78
N THR A 160 17.55 4.75 6.42
CA THR A 160 17.81 5.24 5.06
C THR A 160 18.14 4.05 4.14
N PRO A 161 17.35 3.76 3.10
CA PRO A 161 17.65 2.69 2.17
C PRO A 161 18.80 3.06 1.23
N ARG A 162 19.63 2.05 0.89
CA ARG A 162 20.69 2.15 -0.12
C ARG A 162 20.13 1.79 -1.49
N GLU A 163 20.21 2.69 -2.45
CA GLU A 163 19.91 2.41 -3.85
C GLU A 163 20.98 1.49 -4.46
N LEU A 164 20.56 0.50 -5.23
CA LEU A 164 21.44 -0.36 -6.02
C LEU A 164 21.46 0.17 -7.46
N PRO A 165 22.43 1.02 -7.84
CA PRO A 165 22.39 1.74 -9.11
C PRO A 165 22.32 0.79 -10.31
N SER A 166 21.53 1.18 -11.31
CA SER A 166 21.25 0.39 -12.52
C SER A 166 20.90 1.29 -13.70
N CYS A 167 21.34 0.92 -14.90
CA CYS A 167 20.84 1.50 -16.15
C CYS A 167 19.58 0.79 -16.69
N GLN A 168 19.07 -0.22 -15.97
CA GLN A 168 17.97 -1.07 -16.41
C GLN A 168 16.90 -1.15 -15.33
N VAL A 169 15.63 -1.25 -15.76
CA VAL A 169 14.49 -1.57 -14.89
C VAL A 169 14.70 -2.97 -14.33
N ARG A 170 14.68 -3.09 -13.00
CA ARG A 170 14.83 -4.37 -12.30
C ARG A 170 13.52 -4.74 -11.65
N LEU A 171 13.02 -5.92 -11.98
CA LEU A 171 11.76 -6.44 -11.46
C LEU A 171 12.01 -7.64 -10.56
N ASN A 172 11.09 -7.83 -9.61
CA ASN A 172 11.02 -9.00 -8.74
C ASN A 172 12.37 -9.37 -8.09
N PRO A 173 12.97 -8.48 -7.28
CA PRO A 173 14.18 -8.82 -6.55
C PRO A 173 13.93 -9.98 -5.58
N GLN A 174 14.90 -10.90 -5.51
CA GLN A 174 14.92 -12.09 -4.66
C GLN A 174 16.28 -12.18 -3.92
N ILE A 175 16.30 -12.34 -2.60
CA ILE A 175 17.47 -12.43 -1.74
C ILE A 175 17.87 -13.91 -1.68
N CYS A 176 19.15 -14.20 -1.87
CA CYS A 176 19.65 -15.56 -1.69
C CYS A 176 19.53 -15.98 -0.21
N PRO A 177 18.84 -17.10 0.10
CA PRO A 177 18.69 -17.56 1.48
C PRO A 177 20.02 -17.92 2.18
N ALA A 178 21.04 -18.30 1.41
CA ALA A 178 22.36 -18.65 1.94
C ALA A 178 23.30 -17.45 2.06
N ASN A 179 23.04 -16.37 1.32
CA ASN A 179 23.87 -15.17 1.34
C ASN A 179 23.00 -13.91 1.16
N PRO A 180 22.70 -13.16 2.23
CA PRO A 180 21.83 -11.98 2.16
C PRO A 180 22.42 -10.82 1.35
N SER A 181 23.71 -10.89 0.97
CA SER A 181 24.34 -9.92 0.08
C SER A 181 24.08 -10.24 -1.40
N LEU A 182 23.59 -11.42 -1.76
CA LEU A 182 23.33 -11.78 -3.15
C LEU A 182 21.84 -11.57 -3.47
N ILE A 183 21.56 -10.73 -4.47
CA ILE A 183 20.20 -10.41 -4.91
C ILE A 183 20.03 -10.83 -6.37
N ALA A 184 19.08 -11.71 -6.64
CA ALA A 184 18.64 -12.04 -7.98
C ALA A 184 17.50 -11.11 -8.42
N PHE A 185 17.42 -10.77 -9.70
CA PHE A 185 16.31 -9.99 -10.25
C PHE A 185 16.12 -10.25 -11.73
N ALA A 186 14.93 -9.96 -12.25
CA ALA A 186 14.65 -10.02 -13.67
C ALA A 186 14.86 -8.64 -14.33
N ALA A 187 15.59 -8.62 -15.43
CA ALA A 187 15.75 -7.43 -16.28
C ALA A 187 15.90 -7.87 -17.74
N ARG A 188 15.42 -7.08 -18.71
CA ARG A 188 15.58 -7.37 -20.16
C ARG A 188 15.28 -8.84 -20.57
N ASN A 189 14.27 -9.45 -19.95
CA ASN A 189 13.87 -10.84 -20.16
C ASN A 189 14.92 -11.91 -19.78
N ASP A 190 15.87 -11.57 -18.92
CA ASP A 190 16.87 -12.49 -18.37
C ASP A 190 16.99 -12.31 -16.85
N ILE A 191 17.70 -13.23 -16.19
CA ILE A 191 17.94 -13.24 -14.75
C ILE A 191 19.35 -12.76 -14.45
N TYR A 192 19.46 -11.77 -13.57
CA TYR A 192 20.72 -11.17 -13.17
C TYR A 192 20.96 -11.39 -11.68
N LEU A 193 22.23 -11.43 -11.29
CA LEU A 193 22.67 -11.46 -9.91
C LEU A 193 23.42 -10.16 -9.60
N TYR A 194 23.17 -9.61 -8.42
CA TYR A 194 23.89 -8.44 -7.90
C TYR A 194 24.47 -8.74 -6.53
N HIS A 195 25.71 -8.30 -6.34
CA HIS A 195 26.40 -8.35 -5.06
C HIS A 195 26.93 -6.95 -4.70
N PRO A 196 26.55 -6.34 -3.55
CA PRO A 196 26.92 -4.98 -3.16
C PRO A 196 28.42 -4.70 -3.15
N ASN A 197 29.24 -5.73 -2.90
CA ASN A 197 30.70 -5.60 -2.84
C ASN A 197 31.39 -5.84 -4.19
N CYS A 198 30.68 -6.38 -5.19
CA CYS A 198 31.26 -6.67 -6.51
C CYS A 198 31.04 -5.53 -7.51
N GLY A 199 30.03 -4.67 -7.28
CA GLY A 199 29.86 -3.40 -8.00
C GLY A 199 29.66 -3.50 -9.52
N LYS A 200 29.42 -4.71 -10.05
CA LYS A 200 29.19 -5.00 -11.47
C LYS A 200 27.90 -5.76 -11.65
#